data_AF-A0A9D4QPQ8-F1
#
_entry.id   AF-A0A9D4QPQ8-F1
#
_cell.length_a   1.000
_cell.length_b   1.000
_cell.length_c   1.000
_cell.angle_alpha   90.00
_cell.angle_beta   90.00
_cell.angle_gamma   90.00
#
_symmetry.space_group_name_H-M   'P 1'
#
loop_
_entity.id
_entity.type
_entity.pdbx_description
1 polymer ?
#
loop_
_entity_poly.entity_id
_entity_poly.type
_entity_poly.pdbx_seq_one_letter_code
_entity_poly.pdbx_strand_id
1 'polypeptide(L)'
;MWVIAVFCDPPNYPITYPSVTGFGSAVGVHPKALLRDFKGVVGLVEREMRKQEVVALGEIGLDRSLPEREWGRQEEMFVGLLELACLGG
;
A
#
# COMPACT_ATOMS: atom_id res chain seq x y z
N MET A 1 17.54 -11.96 4.61
CA MET A 1 16.34 -11.95 5.46
C MET A 1 16.03 -10.50 5.74
N TRP A 2 14.93 -9.99 5.19
CA TRP A 2 14.54 -8.59 5.35
C TRP A 2 13.53 -8.49 6.49
N VAL A 3 13.71 -7.53 7.38
CA VAL A 3 12.63 -7.12 8.28
C VAL A 3 11.82 -6.06 7.54
N ILE A 4 10.51 -6.30 7.40
CA ILE A 4 9.60 -5.42 6.65
C ILE A 4 8.92 -4.46 7.61
N ALA A 5 9.14 -3.16 7.41
CA ALA A 5 8.33 -2.12 8.04
C ALA A 5 7.14 -1.78 7.13
N VAL A 6 5.94 -1.78 7.69
CA VAL A 6 4.70 -1.49 6.95
C VAL A 6 4.24 -0.08 7.27
N PHE A 7 4.01 0.71 6.22
CA PHE A 7 3.42 2.05 6.34
C PHE A 7 2.13 2.10 5.56
N CYS A 8 1.03 2.27 6.27
CA CYS A 8 -0.33 2.10 5.74
C CYS A 8 -1.00 3.42 5.31
N ASP A 9 -0.26 4.53 5.30
CA ASP A 9 -0.77 5.89 5.06
C ASP A 9 0.15 6.64 4.07
N PRO A 10 -0.09 6.52 2.75
CA PRO A 10 0.72 7.20 1.74
C PRO A 10 0.76 8.73 1.90
N PRO A 11 -0.34 9.43 2.25
CA PRO A 11 -0.32 10.86 2.56
C PRO A 11 0.61 11.26 3.72
N ASN A 12 0.67 10.45 4.78
CA ASN A 12 1.49 10.74 5.96
C ASN A 12 2.80 9.95 5.99
N TYR A 13 3.22 9.41 4.84
CA TYR A 13 4.45 8.63 4.73
C TYR A 13 5.64 9.47 5.20
N PRO A 14 6.34 9.10 6.29
CA PRO A 14 7.48 9.87 6.75
C PRO A 14 8.57 9.82 5.68
N ILE A 15 8.90 10.99 5.10
CA ILE A 15 9.86 11.12 3.99
C ILE A 15 11.30 10.84 4.45
N THR A 16 11.54 10.82 5.76
CA THR A 16 12.87 10.63 6.34
C THR A 16 12.85 9.53 7.39
N TYR A 17 13.39 8.37 7.02
CA TYR A 17 13.91 7.42 8.00
C TYR A 17 15.43 7.54 8.04
N PRO A 18 16.07 7.38 9.21
CA PRO A 18 17.49 7.06 9.20
C PRO A 18 17.68 5.82 8.33
N SER A 19 18.71 5.81 7.47
CA SER A 19 19.00 4.69 6.58
C SER A 19 19.35 3.45 7.41
N VAL A 20 18.33 2.69 7.84
CA VAL A 20 18.54 1.44 8.57
C VAL A 20 18.84 0.38 7.53
N THR A 21 20.12 0.02 7.41
CA THR A 21 20.55 -1.03 6.49
C THR A 21 19.99 -2.39 6.96
N GLY A 22 19.49 -3.19 6.01
CA GLY A 22 18.94 -4.53 6.28
C GLY A 22 17.42 -4.60 6.49
N PHE A 23 16.71 -3.47 6.40
CA PHE A 23 15.25 -3.41 6.42
C PHE A 23 14.70 -3.13 5.02
N GLY A 24 13.63 -3.82 4.65
CA GLY A 24 12.84 -3.51 3.46
C GLY A 24 11.54 -2.83 3.88
N SER A 25 10.94 -2.06 2.98
CA SER A 25 9.65 -1.42 3.21
C SER A 25 8.56 -2.10 2.40
N ALA A 26 7.37 -2.20 2.97
CA ALA A 26 6.16 -2.48 2.21
C ALA A 26 5.43 -1.17 1.95
N VAL A 27 4.90 -1.02 0.73
CA VAL A 27 4.01 0.09 0.38
C VAL A 27 2.66 -0.44 -0.05
N GLY A 28 1.59 0.24 0.34
CA GLY A 28 0.24 -0.19 0.05
C GLY A 28 -0.78 0.69 0.77
N VAL A 29 -2.05 0.25 0.72
CA VAL A 29 -3.16 0.95 1.34
C VAL A 29 -3.95 -0.05 2.15
N HIS A 30 -3.97 0.15 3.47
CA HIS A 30 -4.73 -0.70 4.36
C HIS A 30 -6.24 -0.54 4.09
N PRO A 31 -7.04 -1.62 4.10
CA PRO A 31 -8.49 -1.57 3.81
C PRO A 31 -9.29 -0.59 4.69
N LYS A 32 -8.75 -0.22 5.86
CA LYS A 32 -9.33 0.77 6.78
C LYS A 32 -9.01 2.24 6.48
N ALA A 33 -8.21 2.54 5.46
CA ALA A 33 -7.86 3.93 5.14
C ALA A 33 -9.05 4.75 4.60
N LEU A 34 -10.17 4.11 4.21
CA LEU A 34 -11.43 4.73 3.75
C LEU A 34 -11.23 5.92 2.78
N LEU A 35 -10.28 5.76 1.84
CA LEU A 35 -9.90 6.81 0.91
C LEU A 35 -11.01 7.08 -0.11
N ARG A 36 -11.07 8.31 -0.64
CA ARG A 36 -12.07 8.71 -1.65
C ARG A 36 -11.50 8.78 -3.07
N ASP A 37 -10.20 9.00 -3.21
CA ASP A 37 -9.50 9.08 -4.49
C ASP A 37 -8.65 7.84 -4.72
N PHE A 38 -9.27 6.78 -5.22
CA PHE A 38 -8.58 5.50 -5.43
C PHE A 38 -7.54 5.56 -6.53
N LYS A 39 -7.85 6.22 -7.65
CA LYS A 39 -6.91 6.32 -8.79
C LYS A 39 -5.67 7.12 -8.43
N GLY A 40 -5.84 8.25 -7.74
CA GLY A 40 -4.71 9.05 -7.28
C GLY A 40 -3.80 8.25 -6.34
N VAL A 41 -4.39 7.50 -5.42
CA VAL A 41 -3.65 6.68 -4.46
C VAL A 41 -2.92 5.52 -5.13
N VAL A 42 -3.55 4.82 -6.08
CA VAL A 42 -2.89 3.76 -6.87
C VAL A 42 -1.66 4.32 -7.60
N GLY A 43 -1.77 5.50 -8.21
CA GLY A 43 -0.62 6.16 -8.85
C GLY A 43 0.50 6.55 -7.88
N LEU A 44 0.17 6.92 -6.64
CA LEU A 44 1.17 7.14 -5.58
C LEU A 44 1.86 5.83 -5.21
N VAL A 45 1.10 4.77 -4.98
CA VAL A 45 1.67 3.45 -4.64
C VAL A 45 2.60 2.96 -5.75
N GLU A 46 2.21 3.07 -7.02
CA GLU A 46 3.07 2.70 -8.15
C GLU A 46 4.40 3.48 -8.15
N ARG A 47 4.35 4.79 -7.88
CA ARG A 47 5.57 5.61 -7.79
C ARG A 47 6.47 5.15 -6.65
N GLU A 48 5.91 4.89 -5.48
CA GLU A 48 6.67 4.45 -4.31
C GLU A 48 7.26 3.05 -4.48
N MET A 49 6.57 2.14 -5.18
CA MET A 49 7.07 0.79 -5.49
C MET A 49 8.37 0.77 -6.29
N ARG A 50 8.70 1.87 -7.00
CA ARG A 50 9.95 1.99 -7.78
C ARG A 50 11.17 2.31 -6.91
N LYS A 51 11.00 2.56 -5.62
CA LYS A 51 12.09 2.86 -4.68
C LYS A 51 12.83 1.59 -4.30
N GLN A 52 14.16 1.68 -4.21
CA GLN A 52 15.02 0.51 -3.98
C GLN A 52 14.75 -0.16 -2.62
N GLU A 53 14.35 0.62 -1.62
CA GLU A 53 14.02 0.13 -0.28
C GLU A 53 12.66 -0.58 -0.21
N VAL A 54 11.82 -0.48 -1.24
CA VAL A 54 10.50 -1.11 -1.26
C VAL A 54 10.61 -2.52 -1.86
N VAL A 55 10.32 -3.52 -1.04
CA VAL A 55 10.51 -4.95 -1.38
C VAL A 55 9.19 -5.72 -1.43
N ALA A 56 8.09 -5.08 -1.06
CA ALA A 56 6.78 -5.70 -0.98
C ALA A 56 5.66 -4.69 -1.24
N LEU A 57 4.55 -5.20 -1.79
CA LEU A 57 3.26 -4.52 -1.77
C LEU A 57 2.49 -4.99 -0.54
N GLY A 58 2.11 -4.07 0.33
CA GLY A 58 1.40 -4.36 1.58
C GLY A 58 1.25 -3.11 2.45
N GLU A 59 0.38 -3.08 3.46
CA GLU A 59 -0.69 -4.02 3.77
C GLU A 59 -1.90 -3.76 2.85
N ILE A 60 -2.16 -4.68 1.93
CA ILE A 60 -3.32 -4.64 1.03
C ILE A 60 -4.22 -5.83 1.34
N GLY A 61 -5.54 -5.68 1.17
CA GLY A 61 -6.47 -6.76 1.44
C GLY A 61 -7.89 -6.26 1.67
N LEU A 62 -8.71 -7.13 2.26
CA LEU A 62 -10.09 -6.86 2.62
C LEU A 62 -10.26 -7.04 4.13
N ASP A 63 -11.00 -6.12 4.76
CA ASP A 63 -11.36 -6.17 6.16
C ASP A 63 -12.88 -6.01 6.33
N ARG A 64 -13.53 -7.14 6.64
CA ARG A 64 -14.97 -7.25 6.85
C ARG A 64 -15.42 -6.78 8.25
N SER A 65 -14.50 -6.30 9.10
CA SER A 65 -14.85 -5.62 10.34
C SER A 65 -15.42 -4.21 10.10
N LEU A 66 -15.27 -3.68 8.89
CA LEU A 66 -15.89 -2.41 8.47
C LEU A 66 -17.35 -2.62 8.06
N PRO A 67 -18.19 -1.56 8.11
CA PRO A 67 -19.58 -1.64 7.65
C PRO A 67 -19.68 -2.14 6.20
N GLU A 68 -20.72 -2.93 5.89
CA GLU A 68 -20.93 -3.53 4.55
C GLU A 68 -20.89 -2.51 3.40
N ARG A 69 -21.36 -1.29 3.64
CA ARG A 69 -21.32 -0.18 2.67
C ARG A 69 -19.91 0.17 2.20
N GLU A 70 -18.87 -0.17 2.97
CA GLU A 70 -17.47 0.08 2.61
C GLU A 70 -16.82 -1.12 1.92
N TRP A 71 -17.47 -2.28 1.82
CA TRP A 71 -16.86 -3.49 1.27
C TRP A 71 -16.55 -3.38 -0.22
N GLY A 72 -17.51 -2.92 -1.03
CA GLY A 72 -17.27 -2.75 -2.47
C GLY A 72 -16.14 -1.77 -2.78
N ARG A 73 -15.96 -0.77 -1.91
CA ARG A 73 -14.85 0.19 -1.98
C ARG A 73 -13.49 -0.45 -1.70
N GLN A 74 -13.43 -1.34 -0.71
CA GLN A 74 -12.21 -2.09 -0.43
C GLN A 74 -11.85 -3.04 -1.57
N GLU A 75 -12.86 -3.69 -2.16
CA GLU A 75 -12.68 -4.59 -3.31
C GLU A 75 -12.11 -3.84 -4.52
N GLU A 76 -12.65 -2.67 -4.85
CA GLU A 76 -12.14 -1.83 -5.94
C GLU A 76 -10.67 -1.42 -5.72
N MET A 77 -10.33 -0.92 -4.52
CA MET A 77 -8.95 -0.57 -4.17
C MET A 77 -8.02 -1.79 -4.22
N PHE A 78 -8.45 -2.93 -3.66
CA PHE A 78 -7.65 -4.14 -3.61
C PHE A 78 -7.35 -4.68 -5.01
N VAL A 79 -8.34 -4.70 -5.91
CA VAL A 79 -8.14 -5.09 -7.31
C VAL A 79 -7.13 -4.17 -8.01
N GLY A 80 -7.26 -2.85 -7.86
CA GLY A 80 -6.32 -1.91 -8.47
C GLY A 80 -4.87 -2.09 -7.96
N LEU A 81 -4.70 -2.43 -6.69
CA LEU A 81 -3.37 -2.73 -6.12
C LEU A 81 -2.82 -4.07 -6.61
N LEU A 82 -3.66 -5.10 -6.79
CA LEU A 82 -3.25 -6.38 -7.38
C LEU A 82 -2.80 -6.23 -8.84
N GLU A 83 -3.50 -5.41 -9.63
CA GLU A 83 -3.10 -5.12 -11.01
C GLU A 83 -1.70 -4.51 -11.08
N LEU A 84 -1.35 -3.60 -10.15
CA LEU A 84 0.02 -3.07 -10.05
C LEU A 84 1.06 -4.17 -9.78
N ALA A 85 0.76 -5.11 -8.88
CA ALA A 85 1.65 -6.22 -8.58
C ALA A 85 1.87 -7.15 -9.78
N CYS A 86 0.83 -7.35 -10.61
CA CYS A 86 0.90 -8.20 -11.80
C CYS A 86 1.59 -7.55 -13.00
N LEU A 87 1.56 -6.21 -13.10
CA LEU A 87 2.17 -5.46 -14.21
C LEU A 87 3.65 -5.10 -13.98
N GLY A 88 4.15 -5.20 -12.74
CA GLY A 88 5.51 -4.85 -12.35
C GLY A 88 6.51 -6.03 -12.29
N GLY A 89 6.16 -7.20 -12.82
CA GLY A 89 7.00 -8.41 -12.86
C GLY A 89 7.77 -8.61 -14.15
#